data_AF-A0A9X0WMQ7-F1
#
_entry.id   AF-A0A9X0WMQ7-F1
#
_cell.length_a   1.000
_cell.length_b   1.000
_cell.length_c   1.000
_cell.angle_alpha   90.00
_cell.angle_beta   90.00
_cell.angle_gamma   90.00
#
_symmetry.space_group_name_H-M   'P 1'
#
loop_
_entity.id
_entity.type
_entity.pdbx_description
1 polymer ?
#
loop_
_entity_poly.entity_id
_entity_poly.type
_entity_poly.pdbx_seq_one_letter_code
_entity_poly.pdbx_strand_id
1 'polypeptide(L)'
;AQLLRLILGYCGLDWTLREAAGYSVLFGQLISDMAVRFRLVSARYWIKALLAECMGQWRSTATPGHLRFVAVDGTTVQGPGAKETWYRLHMAIDLVRLRLLHTELTDTHQGERLEYYPLQEGDVVVADRGYNRPCELVEQAARGVCVVVRYNAHGMRVYDEAGQAIKVAQWLREQPEASVSRSVRIRS
;
A
#
# COMPACT_ATOMS: atom_id res chain seq x y z
N ALA A 1 -22.73 5.26 17.67
CA ALA A 1 -21.89 4.42 18.56
C ALA A 1 -22.06 2.92 18.33
N GLN A 2 -23.28 2.37 18.29
CA GLN A 2 -23.52 0.91 18.17
C GLN A 2 -22.89 0.27 16.92
N LEU A 3 -23.05 0.88 15.74
CA LEU A 3 -22.46 0.37 14.50
C LEU A 3 -20.93 0.32 14.57
N LEU A 4 -20.29 1.35 15.14
CA LEU A 4 -18.83 1.37 15.34
C LEU A 4 -18.38 0.23 16.25
N ARG A 5 -19.11 -0.06 17.33
CA ARG A 5 -18.79 -1.19 18.21
C ARG A 5 -18.89 -2.53 17.50
N LEU A 6 -19.90 -2.72 16.65
CA LEU A 6 -20.02 -3.92 15.81
C LEU A 6 -18.85 -4.05 14.83
N ILE A 7 -18.43 -2.95 14.20
CA ILE A 7 -17.28 -2.92 13.30
C ILE A 7 -15.98 -3.26 14.06
N LEU A 8 -15.73 -2.61 15.20
CA LEU A 8 -14.52 -2.85 15.99
C LEU A 8 -14.49 -4.26 16.58
N GLY A 9 -15.63 -4.79 17.03
CA GLY A 9 -15.72 -6.17 17.50
C GLY A 9 -15.46 -7.19 16.39
N TYR A 10 -16.13 -7.04 15.25
CA TYR A 10 -15.99 -7.97 14.12
C TYR A 10 -14.63 -7.86 13.42
N CYS A 11 -14.17 -6.65 13.11
CA CYS A 11 -12.95 -6.43 12.32
C CYS A 11 -11.68 -6.24 13.17
N GLY A 12 -11.80 -5.78 14.42
CA GLY A 12 -10.65 -5.45 15.27
C GLY A 12 -10.40 -6.47 16.38
N LEU A 13 -11.43 -7.18 16.83
CA LEU A 13 -11.33 -8.24 17.85
C LEU A 13 -11.62 -9.64 17.26
N ASP A 14 -11.73 -9.73 15.94
CA ASP A 14 -11.99 -10.98 15.19
C ASP A 14 -13.21 -11.77 15.67
N TRP A 15 -14.25 -11.08 16.16
CA TRP A 15 -15.51 -11.74 16.48
C TRP A 15 -16.15 -12.35 15.24
N THR A 16 -16.77 -13.51 15.43
CA THR A 16 -17.72 -14.06 14.47
C THR A 16 -18.95 -13.16 14.36
N LEU A 17 -19.70 -13.26 13.25
CA LEU A 17 -20.97 -12.53 13.10
C LEU A 17 -21.97 -12.86 14.23
N ARG A 18 -21.91 -14.09 14.76
CA ARG A 18 -22.74 -14.54 15.87
C ARG A 18 -22.36 -13.89 17.18
N GLU A 19 -21.07 -13.76 17.48
CA GLU A 19 -20.59 -13.05 18.68
C GLU A 19 -20.95 -11.56 18.61
N ALA A 20 -20.77 -10.92 17.45
CA ALA A 20 -21.17 -9.53 17.25
C ALA A 20 -22.69 -9.33 17.41
N ALA A 21 -23.51 -10.27 16.90
CA ALA A 21 -24.95 -10.27 17.12
C ALA A 21 -25.30 -10.44 18.61
N GLY A 22 -24.66 -11.39 19.31
CA GLY A 22 -24.83 -11.60 20.74
C GLY A 22 -24.44 -10.36 21.58
N TYR A 23 -23.35 -9.69 21.23
CA TYR A 23 -22.90 -8.47 21.90
C TYR A 23 -23.91 -7.33 21.80
N SER A 24 -24.69 -7.26 20.71
CA SER A 24 -25.70 -6.22 20.53
C SER A 24 -26.85 -6.28 21.56
N VAL A 25 -27.09 -7.45 22.16
CA VAL A 25 -28.09 -7.67 23.22
C VAL A 25 -27.76 -6.83 24.46
N LEU A 26 -26.48 -6.63 24.77
CA LEU A 26 -26.03 -5.81 25.90
C LEU A 26 -26.45 -4.32 25.78
N PHE A 27 -26.84 -3.88 24.59
CA PHE A 27 -27.35 -2.53 24.35
C PHE A 27 -28.81 -2.54 23.86
N GLY A 28 -29.54 -3.62 24.15
CA GLY A 28 -30.97 -3.73 23.88
C GLY A 28 -31.34 -4.01 22.42
N GLN A 29 -30.43 -4.52 21.61
CA GLN A 29 -30.71 -4.90 20.22
C GLN A 29 -30.72 -6.42 20.04
N LEU A 30 -31.80 -6.94 19.46
CA LEU A 30 -31.91 -8.33 19.00
C LEU A 30 -31.77 -8.33 17.48
N ILE A 31 -30.58 -8.64 16.99
CA ILE A 31 -30.29 -8.68 15.55
C ILE A 31 -29.66 -10.02 15.18
N SER A 32 -29.94 -10.50 13.98
CA SER A 32 -29.30 -11.71 13.47
C SER A 32 -27.87 -11.43 13.02
N ASP A 33 -27.08 -12.49 12.89
CA ASP A 33 -25.77 -12.49 12.24
C ASP A 33 -25.82 -11.92 10.81
N MET A 34 -26.87 -12.24 10.05
CA MET A 34 -27.12 -11.67 8.73
C MET A 34 -27.39 -10.17 8.78
N ALA A 35 -28.14 -9.69 9.78
CA ALA A 35 -28.36 -8.25 9.97
C ALA A 35 -27.05 -7.52 10.34
N VAL A 36 -26.17 -8.13 11.13
CA VAL A 36 -24.81 -7.61 11.38
C VAL A 36 -24.05 -7.49 10.06
N ARG A 37 -24.02 -8.55 9.23
CA ARG A 37 -23.34 -8.54 7.92
C ARG A 37 -23.83 -7.41 7.03
N PHE A 38 -25.15 -7.22 6.89
CA PHE A 38 -25.69 -6.14 6.05
C PHE A 38 -25.32 -4.75 6.56
N ARG A 39 -25.28 -4.56 7.89
CA ARG A 39 -24.83 -3.30 8.50
C ARG A 39 -23.35 -3.04 8.22
N LEU A 40 -22.48 -4.05 8.34
CA LEU A 40 -21.06 -3.94 8.01
C LEU A 40 -20.83 -3.55 6.54
N VAL A 41 -21.51 -4.24 5.61
CA VAL A 41 -21.41 -3.95 4.16
C VAL A 41 -21.93 -2.54 3.83
N SER A 42 -22.99 -2.10 4.51
CA SER A 42 -23.56 -0.76 4.32
C SER A 42 -22.65 0.34 4.89
N ALA A 43 -21.85 0.02 5.91
CA ALA A 43 -20.93 0.96 6.54
C ALA A 43 -19.70 1.31 5.69
N ARG A 44 -19.49 0.67 4.53
CA ARG A 44 -18.27 0.83 3.70
C ARG A 44 -17.87 2.29 3.43
N TYR A 45 -18.80 3.15 3.02
CA TYR A 45 -18.50 4.55 2.71
C TYR A 45 -18.27 5.36 3.98
N TRP A 46 -19.00 5.04 5.06
CA TRP A 46 -18.82 5.67 6.35
C TRP A 46 -17.44 5.34 6.95
N ILE A 47 -16.98 4.08 6.84
CA ILE A 47 -15.64 3.67 7.27
C ILE A 47 -14.57 4.40 6.45
N LYS A 48 -14.73 4.49 5.12
CA LYS A 48 -13.81 5.25 4.26
C LYS A 48 -13.70 6.71 4.70
N ALA A 49 -14.84 7.37 4.97
CA ALA A 49 -14.86 8.75 5.46
C ALA A 49 -14.22 8.88 6.85
N LEU A 50 -14.51 7.96 7.77
CA LEU A 50 -13.94 7.94 9.12
C LEU A 50 -12.41 7.79 9.06
N LEU A 51 -11.90 6.89 8.21
CA LEU A 51 -10.47 6.70 8.02
C LEU A 51 -9.80 7.96 7.48
N ALA A 52 -10.40 8.61 6.48
CA ALA A 52 -9.88 9.86 5.94
C ALA A 52 -9.80 10.96 7.01
N GLU A 53 -10.83 11.08 7.85
CA GLU A 53 -10.87 12.06 8.94
C GLU A 53 -9.84 11.75 10.03
N CYS A 54 -9.82 10.51 10.54
CA CYS A 54 -8.87 10.08 11.58
C CYS A 54 -7.41 10.26 11.12
N MET A 55 -7.10 9.97 9.86
CA MET A 55 -5.75 10.16 9.32
C MET A 55 -5.44 11.63 9.01
N GLY A 56 -6.44 12.44 8.66
CA GLY A 56 -6.28 13.87 8.45
C GLY A 56 -5.86 14.65 9.71
N GLN A 57 -6.16 14.11 10.89
CA GLN A 57 -5.84 14.68 12.21
C GLN A 57 -4.38 14.53 12.62
N TRP A 58 -3.65 13.57 12.05
CA TRP A 58 -2.19 13.45 12.26
C TRP A 58 -1.51 14.55 11.46
N ARG A 59 -1.34 15.70 12.08
CA ARG A 59 -0.62 16.83 11.49
C ARG A 59 0.83 16.75 11.95
N SER A 60 1.70 16.20 11.11
CA SER A 60 3.11 16.57 11.22
C SER A 60 3.28 17.97 10.65
N THR A 61 4.17 18.76 11.25
CA THR A 61 4.68 19.97 10.59
C THR A 61 5.46 19.50 9.38
N ALA A 62 4.88 19.64 8.19
CA ALA A 62 5.55 19.24 6.96
C ALA A 62 6.94 19.87 6.93
N THR A 63 7.96 19.05 6.68
CA THR A 63 9.32 19.52 6.46
C THR A 63 9.30 20.50 5.28
N PRO A 64 10.06 21.61 5.34
CA PRO A 64 10.16 22.54 4.22
C PRO A 64 10.61 21.79 2.95
N GLY A 65 9.82 21.85 1.89
CA GLY A 65 10.11 21.16 0.63
C GLY A 65 8.89 20.98 -0.26
N HIS A 66 9.14 20.64 -1.52
CA HIS A 66 8.11 20.36 -2.53
C HIS A 66 7.87 18.85 -2.74
N LEU A 67 8.72 18.00 -2.16
CA LEU A 67 8.63 16.55 -2.33
C LEU A 67 7.60 15.93 -1.39
N ARG A 68 6.82 14.98 -1.90
CA ARG A 68 5.87 14.17 -1.12
C ARG A 68 6.34 12.72 -1.09
N PHE A 69 6.77 12.25 0.08
CA PHE A 69 7.19 10.86 0.25
C PHE A 69 5.96 9.96 0.39
N VAL A 70 5.80 9.00 -0.54
CA VAL A 70 4.62 8.13 -0.61
C VAL A 70 5.04 6.68 -0.42
N ALA A 71 4.66 6.05 0.68
CA ALA A 71 4.79 4.59 0.81
C ALA A 71 3.64 3.91 0.05
N VAL A 72 3.97 2.90 -0.75
CA VAL A 72 2.98 2.06 -1.44
C VAL A 72 3.21 0.60 -1.12
N ASP A 73 2.12 -0.14 -0.93
CA ASP A 73 2.16 -1.59 -0.75
C ASP A 73 0.86 -2.26 -1.20
N GLY A 74 0.97 -3.52 -1.63
CA GLY A 74 -0.14 -4.34 -2.09
C GLY A 74 -0.25 -5.62 -1.29
N THR A 75 -1.26 -5.75 -0.42
CA THR A 75 -1.46 -6.94 0.41
C THR A 75 -2.55 -7.86 -0.17
N THR A 76 -2.27 -9.16 -0.22
CA THR A 76 -3.26 -10.17 -0.64
C THR A 76 -4.27 -10.45 0.47
N VAL A 77 -5.55 -10.54 0.09
CA VAL A 77 -6.65 -10.89 0.97
C VAL A 77 -7.26 -12.22 0.53
N GLN A 78 -7.39 -13.13 1.49
CA GLN A 78 -7.97 -14.46 1.30
C GLN A 78 -9.28 -14.55 2.07
N GLY A 79 -10.33 -15.06 1.44
CA GLY A 79 -11.61 -15.29 2.10
C GLY A 79 -11.77 -16.73 2.63
N PRO A 80 -12.86 -17.01 3.36
CA PRO A 80 -13.13 -18.35 3.90
C PRO A 80 -13.20 -19.41 2.80
N GLY A 81 -12.35 -20.44 2.89
CA GLY A 81 -12.30 -21.52 1.89
C GLY A 81 -11.50 -21.21 0.62
N ALA A 82 -10.76 -20.10 0.61
CA ALA A 82 -9.90 -19.73 -0.50
C ALA A 82 -8.73 -20.72 -0.66
N LYS A 83 -8.54 -21.26 -1.88
CA LYS A 83 -7.33 -22.02 -2.25
C LYS A 83 -6.19 -21.13 -2.73
N GLU A 84 -6.51 -19.92 -3.17
CA GLU A 84 -5.58 -18.92 -3.69
C GLU A 84 -5.96 -17.52 -3.16
N THR A 85 -5.21 -16.49 -3.53
CA THR A 85 -5.61 -15.10 -3.28
C THR A 85 -6.99 -14.87 -3.89
N TRP A 86 -7.86 -14.04 -3.29
CA TRP A 86 -9.14 -13.64 -3.89
C TRP A 86 -9.19 -12.16 -4.24
N TYR A 87 -8.49 -11.34 -3.46
CA TYR A 87 -8.38 -9.90 -3.69
C TYR A 87 -6.99 -9.41 -3.34
N ARG A 88 -6.64 -8.24 -3.85
CA ARG A 88 -5.45 -7.50 -3.44
C ARG A 88 -5.84 -6.09 -3.03
N LEU A 89 -5.46 -5.71 -1.82
CA LEU A 89 -5.62 -4.37 -1.29
C LEU A 89 -4.34 -3.58 -1.57
N HIS A 90 -4.44 -2.56 -2.41
CA HIS A 90 -3.38 -1.60 -2.70
C HIS A 90 -3.58 -0.36 -1.84
N MET A 91 -2.52 0.09 -1.17
CA MET A 91 -2.56 1.26 -0.29
C MET A 91 -1.41 2.20 -0.58
N ALA A 92 -1.68 3.51 -0.54
CA ALA A 92 -0.67 4.56 -0.59
C ALA A 92 -0.82 5.52 0.58
N ILE A 93 0.29 5.86 1.24
CA ILE A 93 0.32 6.71 2.43
C ILE A 93 1.39 7.80 2.26
N ASP A 94 1.04 9.07 2.50
CA ASP A 94 1.99 10.18 2.67
C ASP A 94 2.76 9.93 3.98
N LEU A 95 4.06 9.62 3.88
CA LEU A 95 4.89 9.28 5.03
C LEU A 95 5.22 10.48 5.91
N VAL A 96 5.16 11.70 5.38
CA VAL A 96 5.43 12.91 6.15
C VAL A 96 4.18 13.28 6.92
N ARG A 97 3.06 13.46 6.22
CA ARG A 97 1.78 13.88 6.82
C ARG A 97 1.02 12.73 7.48
N LEU A 98 1.47 11.48 7.33
CA LEU A 98 0.80 10.27 7.82
C LEU A 98 -0.67 10.19 7.38
N ARG A 99 -0.92 10.51 6.09
CA ARG A 99 -2.26 10.52 5.50
C ARG A 99 -2.40 9.40 4.48
N LEU A 100 -3.51 8.68 4.53
CA LEU A 100 -3.89 7.78 3.45
C LEU A 100 -4.22 8.59 2.19
N LEU A 101 -3.49 8.29 1.12
CA LEU A 101 -3.66 8.92 -0.19
C LEU A 101 -4.58 8.09 -1.09
N HIS A 102 -4.47 6.76 -1.01
CA HIS A 102 -5.23 5.85 -1.87
C HIS A 102 -5.46 4.50 -1.20
N THR A 103 -6.63 3.91 -1.48
CA THR A 103 -6.93 2.50 -1.19
C THR A 103 -7.77 1.93 -2.30
N GLU A 104 -7.33 0.81 -2.86
CA GLU A 104 -8.05 0.12 -3.92
C GLU A 104 -8.02 -1.39 -3.71
N LEU A 105 -9.15 -2.03 -3.95
CA LEU A 105 -9.29 -3.48 -3.86
C LEU A 105 -9.46 -4.02 -5.27
N THR A 106 -8.46 -4.73 -5.78
CA THR A 106 -8.52 -5.41 -7.07
C THR A 106 -8.73 -6.91 -6.88
N ASP A 107 -9.05 -7.61 -7.97
CA ASP A 107 -9.06 -9.07 -8.00
C ASP A 107 -7.64 -9.66 -8.08
N THR A 108 -7.56 -10.97 -8.28
CA THR A 108 -6.33 -11.79 -8.26
C THR A 108 -5.48 -11.67 -9.51
N HIS A 109 -6.07 -11.24 -10.61
CA HIS A 109 -5.40 -11.17 -11.89
C HIS A 109 -4.47 -9.94 -11.98
N GLN A 110 -4.65 -9.01 -11.06
CA GLN A 110 -3.90 -7.77 -10.96
C GLN A 110 -2.74 -7.95 -9.97
N GLY A 111 -1.51 -7.92 -10.51
CA GLY A 111 -0.29 -7.90 -9.71
C GLY A 111 -0.05 -6.56 -9.03
N GLU A 112 1.05 -6.44 -8.28
CA GLU A 112 1.55 -5.14 -7.81
C GLU A 112 2.03 -4.33 -9.02
N ARG A 113 1.50 -3.11 -9.16
CA ARG A 113 1.90 -2.13 -10.18
C ARG A 113 1.80 -0.72 -9.62
N LEU A 114 2.69 0.15 -10.06
CA LEU A 114 2.66 1.56 -9.66
C LEU A 114 1.48 2.33 -10.28
N GLU A 115 0.89 1.82 -11.37
CA GLU A 115 -0.24 2.45 -12.07
C GLU A 115 -1.53 2.53 -11.25
N TYR A 116 -1.69 1.67 -10.24
CA TYR A 116 -2.87 1.70 -9.35
C TYR A 116 -2.84 2.87 -8.37
N TYR A 117 -1.71 3.57 -8.24
CA TYR A 117 -1.60 4.67 -7.31
C TYR A 117 -1.75 6.01 -8.05
N PRO A 118 -2.50 6.97 -7.49
CA PRO A 118 -2.67 8.31 -8.06
C PRO A 118 -1.42 9.17 -7.79
N LEU A 119 -0.29 8.75 -8.35
CA LEU A 119 1.00 9.42 -8.24
C LEU A 119 1.04 10.69 -9.08
N GLN A 120 1.71 11.72 -8.58
CA GLN A 120 1.84 13.02 -9.22
C GLN A 120 3.29 13.51 -9.19
N GLU A 121 3.61 14.48 -10.05
CA GLU A 121 4.93 15.12 -10.07
C GLU A 121 5.36 15.61 -8.67
N GLY A 122 6.62 15.36 -8.32
CA GLY A 122 7.17 15.66 -6.99
C GLY A 122 6.94 14.56 -5.94
N ASP A 123 6.26 13.47 -6.30
CA ASP A 123 6.20 12.28 -5.44
C ASP A 123 7.55 11.54 -5.40
N VAL A 124 7.92 11.09 -4.21
CA VAL A 124 9.01 10.15 -3.98
C VAL A 124 8.40 8.86 -3.42
N VAL A 125 8.17 7.90 -4.30
CA VAL A 125 7.54 6.63 -3.95
C VAL A 125 8.55 5.74 -3.25
N VAL A 126 8.18 5.19 -2.10
CA VAL A 126 8.94 4.16 -1.38
C VAL A 126 8.17 2.86 -1.50
N ALA A 127 8.80 1.87 -2.14
CA ALA A 127 8.16 0.60 -2.46
C ALA A 127 9.10 -0.59 -2.21
N ASP A 128 8.50 -1.77 -2.05
CA ASP A 128 9.21 -3.01 -1.85
C ASP A 128 9.79 -3.57 -3.18
N ARG A 129 10.51 -4.71 -3.13
CA ARG A 129 11.17 -5.27 -4.33
C ARG A 129 10.20 -5.76 -5.41
N GLY A 130 8.92 -5.98 -5.11
CA GLY A 130 7.89 -6.41 -6.05
C GLY A 130 7.64 -5.36 -7.15
N TYR A 131 7.90 -4.09 -6.82
CA TYR A 131 7.78 -2.95 -7.73
C TYR A 131 9.05 -2.69 -8.57
N ASN A 132 10.05 -3.57 -8.51
CA ASN A 132 11.29 -3.43 -9.28
C ASN A 132 11.09 -3.81 -10.77
N ARG A 133 10.32 -3.00 -11.50
CA ARG A 133 9.95 -3.22 -12.90
C ARG A 133 10.43 -2.07 -13.78
N PRO A 134 11.41 -2.29 -14.68
CA PRO A 134 12.04 -1.21 -15.44
C PRO A 134 11.06 -0.32 -16.21
N CYS A 135 10.08 -0.90 -16.93
CA CYS A 135 9.12 -0.11 -17.70
C CYS A 135 8.32 0.85 -16.80
N GLU A 136 7.77 0.34 -15.70
CA GLU A 136 6.99 1.16 -14.76
C GLU A 136 7.87 2.26 -14.12
N LEU A 137 9.11 1.94 -13.74
CA LEU A 137 10.04 2.93 -13.18
C LEU A 137 10.38 4.04 -14.18
N VAL A 138 10.59 3.71 -15.45
CA VAL A 138 10.84 4.69 -16.53
C VAL A 138 9.61 5.55 -16.78
N GLU A 139 8.41 4.95 -16.82
CA GLU A 139 7.14 5.67 -16.99
C GLU A 139 6.88 6.66 -15.84
N GLN A 140 7.10 6.24 -14.59
CA GLN A 140 6.96 7.13 -13.43
C GLN A 140 8.00 8.26 -13.45
N ALA A 141 9.27 7.94 -13.77
CA ALA A 141 10.32 8.95 -13.88
C ALA A 141 9.99 10.00 -14.96
N ALA A 142 9.42 9.59 -16.09
CA ALA A 142 8.97 10.50 -17.15
C ALA A 142 7.84 11.45 -16.71
N ARG A 143 7.07 11.07 -15.67
CA ARG A 143 6.03 11.90 -15.05
C ARG A 143 6.54 12.78 -13.90
N GLY A 144 7.86 12.84 -13.69
CA GLY A 144 8.46 13.60 -12.59
C GLY A 144 8.28 12.93 -11.21
N VAL A 145 8.03 11.62 -11.19
CA VAL A 145 7.92 10.82 -9.96
C VAL A 145 9.25 10.10 -9.71
N CYS A 146 9.81 10.28 -8.52
CA CYS A 146 10.98 9.53 -8.09
C CYS A 146 10.55 8.22 -7.42
N VAL A 147 11.31 7.14 -7.62
CA VAL A 147 11.02 5.84 -6.98
C VAL A 147 12.25 5.34 -6.23
N VAL A 148 12.05 5.04 -4.95
CA VAL A 148 12.99 4.36 -4.06
C VAL A 148 12.48 2.94 -3.88
N VAL A 149 13.19 2.00 -4.49
CA VAL A 149 12.82 0.58 -4.46
C VAL A 149 14.02 -0.27 -4.09
N ARG A 150 13.78 -1.38 -3.40
CA ARG A 150 14.82 -2.38 -3.18
C ARG A 150 15.16 -3.06 -4.50
N TYR A 151 16.38 -2.81 -4.98
CA TYR A 151 16.91 -3.39 -6.20
C TYR A 151 16.89 -4.93 -6.18
N ASN A 152 16.39 -5.54 -7.26
CA ASN A 152 16.46 -6.97 -7.51
C ASN A 152 17.16 -7.25 -8.85
N ALA A 153 18.38 -7.78 -8.79
CA ALA A 153 19.22 -8.05 -9.96
C ALA A 153 18.63 -9.09 -10.94
N HIS A 154 17.69 -9.93 -10.49
CA HIS A 154 16.99 -10.86 -11.37
C HIS A 154 15.92 -10.17 -12.23
N GLY A 155 15.26 -9.14 -11.69
CA GLY A 155 14.15 -8.45 -12.34
C GLY A 155 14.55 -7.19 -13.13
N MET A 156 15.73 -6.64 -12.87
CA MET A 156 16.20 -5.43 -13.54
C MET A 156 17.70 -5.49 -13.78
N ARG A 157 18.11 -5.35 -15.05
CA ARG A 157 19.51 -5.14 -15.43
C ARG A 157 19.79 -3.65 -15.45
N VAL A 158 20.96 -3.27 -14.97
CA VAL A 158 21.43 -1.88 -14.96
C VAL A 158 22.71 -1.75 -15.78
N TYR A 159 22.87 -0.61 -16.43
CA TYR A 159 23.93 -0.34 -17.40
C TYR A 159 24.69 0.91 -17.00
N ASP A 160 25.95 1.03 -17.42
CA ASP A 160 26.69 2.28 -17.31
C ASP A 160 26.35 3.25 -18.46
N GLU A 161 27.04 4.38 -18.50
CA GLU A 161 26.86 5.39 -19.54
C GLU A 161 27.29 4.92 -20.93
N ALA A 162 28.24 3.98 -21.01
CA ALA A 162 28.67 3.35 -22.25
C ALA A 162 27.68 2.25 -22.71
N GLY A 163 26.66 1.94 -21.91
CA GLY A 163 25.66 0.92 -22.21
C GLY A 163 26.10 -0.50 -21.89
N GLN A 164 27.19 -0.67 -21.16
CA GLN A 164 27.68 -1.96 -20.71
C GLN A 164 26.94 -2.40 -19.43
N ALA A 165 26.58 -3.68 -19.36
CA ALA A 165 25.86 -4.21 -18.20
C ALA A 165 26.76 -4.21 -16.95
N ILE A 166 26.24 -3.67 -15.85
CA ILE A 166 26.96 -3.61 -14.57
C ILE A 166 26.65 -4.87 -13.75
N LYS A 167 27.70 -5.59 -13.34
CA LYS A 167 27.58 -6.67 -12.36
C LYS A 167 27.51 -6.09 -10.94
N VAL A 168 26.32 -5.64 -10.52
CA VAL A 168 26.11 -4.91 -9.26
C VAL A 168 26.71 -5.62 -8.04
N ALA A 169 26.52 -6.94 -7.91
CA ALA A 169 27.06 -7.70 -6.77
C ALA A 169 28.58 -7.82 -6.76
N GLN A 170 29.23 -7.73 -7.93
CA GLN A 170 30.69 -7.64 -7.99
C GLN A 170 31.14 -6.23 -7.59
N TRP A 171 30.53 -5.20 -8.18
CA TRP A 171 30.82 -3.81 -7.88
C TRP A 171 30.67 -3.49 -6.39
N LEU A 172 29.59 -3.95 -5.74
CA LEU A 172 29.35 -3.76 -4.30
C LEU A 172 30.41 -4.42 -3.41
N ARG A 173 30.97 -5.58 -3.81
CA ARG A 173 32.04 -6.26 -3.05
C ARG A 173 33.37 -5.51 -3.10
N GLU A 174 33.56 -4.67 -4.11
CA GLU A 174 34.75 -3.83 -4.27
C GLU A 174 34.64 -2.51 -3.50
N GLN A 175 33.49 -2.23 -2.88
CA GLN A 175 33.25 -1.01 -2.11
C GLN A 175 33.57 -1.22 -0.61
N PRO A 176 33.90 -0.15 0.13
CA PRO A 176 33.97 -0.20 1.59
C PRO A 176 32.61 -0.57 2.21
N GLU A 177 32.60 -1.05 3.45
CA GLU A 177 31.37 -1.25 4.25
C GLU A 177 30.75 0.09 4.66
N ALA A 178 30.31 0.86 3.67
CA ALA A 178 29.68 2.16 3.81
C ALA A 178 28.59 2.34 2.76
N SER A 179 27.78 3.38 2.91
CA SER A 179 26.81 3.75 1.87
C SER A 179 27.54 4.28 0.63
N VAL A 180 27.27 3.67 -0.52
CA VAL A 180 27.80 4.06 -1.82
C VAL A 180 26.66 4.40 -2.78
N SER A 181 26.90 5.35 -3.68
CA SER A 181 25.96 5.73 -4.72
C SER A 181 26.63 5.63 -6.08
N ARG A 182 25.87 5.18 -7.08
CA ARG A 182 26.32 5.08 -8.47
C ARG A 182 25.16 5.37 -9.40
N SER A 183 25.37 6.30 -10.32
CA SER A 183 24.45 6.52 -11.43
C SER A 183 24.47 5.33 -12.37
N VAL A 184 23.28 4.87 -12.74
CA VAL A 184 23.09 3.75 -13.66
C VAL A 184 21.96 4.07 -14.64
N ARG A 185 21.97 3.42 -15.79
CA ARG A 185 20.87 3.45 -16.76
C ARG A 185 20.04 2.19 -16.65
N ILE A 186 18.73 2.35 -16.72
CA ILE A 186 17.75 1.27 -16.87
C ILE A 186 17.13 1.38 -18.27
N ARG A 187 16.74 0.25 -18.85
CA ARG A 187 16.07 0.19 -20.15
C ARG A 187 14.68 -0.41 -19.94
N SER A 188 13.65 0.15 -20.56
CA SER A 188 12.34 -0.49 -20.73
C SER A 188 12.42 -1.54 -21.83
#